data_AF-A0A7J4CQM8-F1
#
_entry.id   AF-A0A7J4CQM8-F1
#
_cell.length_a   1.000
_cell.length_b   1.000
_cell.length_c   1.000
_cell.angle_alpha   90.00
_cell.angle_beta   90.00
_cell.angle_gamma   90.00
#
_symmetry.space_group_name_H-M   'P 1'
#
loop_
_entity.id
_entity.type
_entity.pdbx_description
1 polymer ?
#
loop_
_entity_poly.entity_id
_entity_poly.type
_entity_poly.pdbx_seq_one_letter_code
_entity_poly.pdbx_strand_id
1 'polypeptide(L)'
;MSGKDESVTSKNSLMGTKSGKKIIKQALFKSKGYKQFNQYKEEYKTNFPIFAKRFANDLLQQIKADSSPNVTQQKFGEEVGSTEIILDSSQIDPIKSKLENIEVLNDRVLRILNSNFVKMTFPVFNALFDASTEYYQDNKDPKLRENIVDGHIIAIDLSEPMDRIIDKDEDLDYLDDYKLMNPYILKLARDKIAKGGDEVLNQFESGFKDARIGQYLDVKLKQNPTAISEKELDESYKKYRSVMGTAGCNMALSRQPLGEIFRIGMGKASESVGCGNEIEDSIRDKAVKIPSWPLYYSLLENDVRKGFDLTMERSKSYLSEARKALDDLPENFSHKKFLEFLFLTVEHYNEFWFNRLQKMNIWSELKSNLPK
;
A
#
# COMPACT_ATOMS: atom_id res chain seq x y z
N MET A 1 -1.87 8.28 11.94
CA MET A 1 -2.96 7.38 12.33
C MET A 1 -4.22 8.23 12.50
N SER A 2 -5.10 8.24 11.50
CA SER A 2 -6.35 9.03 11.47
C SER A 2 -7.45 8.40 12.34
N GLY A 3 -8.62 9.03 12.49
CA GLY A 3 -9.72 8.54 13.34
C GLY A 3 -10.19 7.08 13.08
N LYS A 4 -9.99 6.50 11.88
CA LYS A 4 -10.20 5.07 11.62
C LYS A 4 -9.22 4.15 12.38
N ASP A 5 -7.95 4.56 12.51
CA ASP A 5 -6.86 3.82 13.18
C ASP A 5 -6.93 3.85 14.71
N GLU A 6 -7.54 4.89 15.28
CA GLU A 6 -7.66 5.01 16.74
C GLU A 6 -8.46 3.84 17.31
N SER A 7 -9.41 3.30 16.54
CA SER A 7 -10.21 2.15 16.95
C SER A 7 -9.38 0.87 17.02
N VAL A 8 -8.58 0.55 16.01
CA VAL A 8 -7.73 -0.65 15.96
C VAL A 8 -6.62 -0.57 17.02
N THR A 9 -6.02 0.60 17.19
CA THR A 9 -4.90 0.79 18.13
C THR A 9 -5.32 1.24 19.54
N SER A 10 -6.62 1.28 19.82
CA SER A 10 -7.13 1.56 21.17
C SER A 10 -6.63 0.53 22.18
N LYS A 11 -6.53 0.92 23.45
CA LYS A 11 -6.15 0.00 24.54
C LYS A 11 -7.04 -1.25 24.58
N ASN A 12 -8.35 -1.10 24.37
CA ASN A 12 -9.29 -2.22 24.38
C ASN A 12 -9.04 -3.18 23.21
N SER A 13 -8.79 -2.64 22.02
CA SER A 13 -8.48 -3.42 20.82
C SER A 13 -7.17 -4.17 20.93
N LEU A 14 -6.11 -3.50 21.43
CA LEU A 14 -4.82 -4.12 21.71
C LEU A 14 -4.95 -5.26 22.74
N MET A 15 -5.73 -5.05 23.81
CA MET A 15 -6.00 -6.11 24.81
C MET A 15 -6.82 -7.28 24.25
N GLY A 16 -7.56 -7.06 23.17
CA GLY A 16 -8.40 -8.05 22.51
C GLY A 16 -7.67 -9.05 21.62
N THR A 17 -6.35 -8.94 21.48
CA THR A 17 -5.54 -9.77 20.57
C THR A 17 -4.27 -10.27 21.28
N LYS A 18 -3.67 -11.38 20.82
CA LYS A 18 -2.42 -11.90 21.40
C LYS A 18 -1.28 -10.93 21.07
N SER A 19 -1.27 -10.43 19.85
CA SER A 19 -0.23 -9.54 19.34
C SER A 19 -0.34 -8.14 19.93
N GLY A 20 -1.56 -7.62 20.12
CA GLY A 20 -1.78 -6.34 20.80
C GLY A 20 -1.34 -6.34 22.27
N LYS A 21 -1.52 -7.45 23.01
CA LYS A 21 -0.96 -7.59 24.37
C LYS A 21 0.57 -7.51 24.37
N LYS A 22 1.24 -8.10 23.38
CA LYS A 22 2.70 -7.98 23.22
C LYS A 22 3.10 -6.53 22.89
N ILE A 23 2.33 -5.82 22.05
CA ILE A 23 2.56 -4.39 21.75
C ILE A 23 2.49 -3.57 23.05
N ILE A 24 1.44 -3.76 23.86
CA ILE A 24 1.30 -3.08 25.16
C ILE A 24 2.52 -3.38 26.06
N LYS A 25 2.96 -4.63 26.13
CA LYS A 25 4.15 -5.02 26.89
C LYS A 25 5.39 -4.27 26.40
N GLN A 26 5.63 -4.24 25.09
CA GLN A 26 6.77 -3.54 24.50
C GLN A 26 6.71 -2.02 24.72
N ALA A 27 5.50 -1.44 24.76
CA ALA A 27 5.28 -0.04 25.09
C ALA A 27 5.58 0.28 26.56
N LEU A 28 5.08 -0.54 27.49
CA LEU A 28 5.32 -0.40 28.93
C LEU A 28 6.81 -0.45 29.27
N PHE A 29 7.54 -1.39 28.68
CA PHE A 29 8.99 -1.53 28.88
C PHE A 29 9.82 -0.56 28.03
N LYS A 30 9.19 0.28 27.19
CA LYS A 30 9.86 1.19 26.24
C LYS A 30 10.97 0.48 25.47
N SER A 31 10.66 -0.70 24.92
CA SER A 31 11.60 -1.51 24.14
C SER A 31 12.24 -0.72 23.00
N LYS A 32 13.41 -1.14 22.52
CA LYS A 32 14.13 -0.47 21.40
C LYS A 32 13.22 -0.34 20.17
N GLY A 33 12.55 -1.42 19.77
CA GLY A 33 11.64 -1.44 18.62
C GLY A 33 10.48 -0.46 18.77
N TYR A 34 9.83 -0.43 19.95
CA TYR A 34 8.77 0.54 20.23
C TYR A 34 9.25 1.99 20.21
N LYS A 35 10.43 2.28 20.76
CA LYS A 35 11.02 3.63 20.73
C LYS A 35 11.28 4.09 19.29
N GLN A 36 11.90 3.24 18.47
CA GLN A 36 12.13 3.54 17.05
C GLN A 36 10.80 3.72 16.30
N PHE A 37 9.82 2.83 16.53
CA PHE A 37 8.49 2.96 15.93
C PHE A 37 7.83 4.30 16.27
N ASN A 38 7.87 4.70 17.55
CA ASN A 38 7.31 5.98 17.97
C ASN A 38 8.08 7.18 17.40
N GLN A 39 9.40 7.11 17.27
CA GLN A 39 10.18 8.17 16.63
C GLN A 39 9.67 8.46 15.22
N TYR A 40 9.56 7.43 14.37
CA TYR A 40 9.07 7.59 13.00
C TYR A 40 7.58 7.93 12.94
N LYS A 41 6.79 7.47 13.89
CA LYS A 41 5.38 7.88 14.03
C LYS A 41 5.23 9.36 14.36
N GLU A 42 6.06 9.92 15.23
CA GLU A 42 6.04 11.36 15.54
C GLU A 42 6.59 12.18 14.36
N GLU A 43 7.66 11.72 13.71
CA GLU A 43 8.18 12.35 12.49
C GLU A 43 7.10 12.44 11.40
N TYR A 44 6.35 11.36 11.18
CA TYR A 44 5.22 11.34 10.26
C TYR A 44 4.21 12.47 10.54
N LYS A 45 3.85 12.72 11.82
CA LYS A 45 2.86 13.75 12.16
C LYS A 45 3.31 15.14 11.73
N THR A 46 4.62 15.41 11.78
CA THR A 46 5.20 16.69 11.38
C THR A 46 5.44 16.76 9.87
N ASN A 47 5.97 15.69 9.28
CA ASN A 47 6.48 15.70 7.91
C ASN A 47 5.41 15.38 6.86
N PHE A 48 4.38 14.61 7.19
CA PHE A 48 3.35 14.21 6.23
C PHE A 48 2.53 15.39 5.68
N PRO A 49 2.10 16.38 6.49
CA PRO A 49 1.46 17.58 5.95
C PRO A 49 2.36 18.40 5.01
N ILE A 50 3.67 18.42 5.29
CA ILE A 50 4.66 19.10 4.44
C ILE A 50 4.80 18.37 3.11
N PHE A 51 4.89 17.03 3.15
CA PHE A 51 4.88 16.17 1.97
C PHE A 51 3.62 16.40 1.11
N ALA A 52 2.42 16.38 1.70
CA ALA A 52 1.18 16.59 0.97
C ALA A 52 1.18 17.95 0.22
N LYS A 53 1.66 19.01 0.88
CA LYS A 53 1.81 20.34 0.25
C LYS A 53 2.82 20.34 -0.88
N ARG A 54 3.97 19.66 -0.73
CA ARG A 54 4.96 19.52 -1.81
C ARG A 54 4.35 18.75 -2.99
N PHE A 55 3.68 17.64 -2.73
CA PHE A 55 3.05 16.83 -3.77
C PHE A 55 2.03 17.63 -4.58
N ALA A 56 1.12 18.36 -3.93
CA ALA A 56 0.16 19.21 -4.63
C ALA A 56 0.83 20.31 -5.48
N ASN A 57 1.87 20.95 -4.97
CA ASN A 57 2.61 21.98 -5.72
C ASN A 57 3.37 21.40 -6.91
N ASP A 58 4.07 20.29 -6.72
CA ASP A 58 4.81 19.60 -7.79
C ASP A 58 3.84 19.14 -8.89
N LEU A 59 2.66 18.63 -8.51
CA LEU A 59 1.62 18.21 -9.44
C LEU A 59 1.02 19.38 -10.22
N LEU A 60 0.76 20.51 -9.55
CA LEU A 60 0.30 21.73 -10.20
C LEU A 60 1.30 22.22 -11.26
N GLN A 61 2.61 22.14 -10.96
CA GLN A 61 3.65 22.52 -11.90
C GLN A 61 3.67 21.61 -13.13
N GLN A 62 3.51 20.29 -12.96
CA GLN A 62 3.44 19.36 -14.10
C GLN A 62 2.23 19.64 -14.99
N ILE A 63 1.04 19.83 -14.39
CA ILE A 63 -0.19 20.10 -15.13
C ILE A 63 -0.06 21.40 -15.95
N LYS A 64 0.46 22.47 -15.33
CA LYS A 64 0.65 23.77 -16.01
C LYS A 64 1.71 23.71 -17.12
N ALA A 65 2.77 22.93 -16.93
CA ALA A 65 3.84 22.81 -17.89
C ALA A 65 3.46 21.98 -19.13
N ASP A 66 2.41 21.15 -19.05
CA ASP A 66 2.00 20.32 -20.18
C ASP A 66 1.22 21.10 -21.24
N SER A 67 1.86 21.31 -22.39
CA SER A 67 1.27 21.97 -23.56
C SER A 67 0.47 21.03 -24.46
N SER A 68 0.47 19.71 -24.20
CA SER A 68 -0.21 18.70 -25.01
C SER A 68 -0.84 17.60 -24.13
N PRO A 69 -1.77 17.97 -23.23
CA PRO A 69 -2.35 17.05 -22.23
C PRO A 69 -3.05 15.84 -22.87
N ASN A 70 -3.62 15.98 -24.07
CA ASN A 70 -4.18 14.83 -24.81
C ASN A 70 -3.10 13.80 -25.17
N VAL A 71 -1.93 14.24 -25.66
CA VAL A 71 -0.82 13.32 -25.98
C VAL A 71 -0.33 12.59 -24.73
N THR A 72 -0.24 13.31 -23.61
CA THR A 72 0.14 12.74 -22.31
C THR A 72 -0.85 11.69 -21.84
N GLN A 73 -2.16 11.97 -21.94
CA GLN A 73 -3.23 11.02 -21.63
C GLN A 73 -3.14 9.77 -22.52
N GLN A 74 -3.02 9.92 -23.84
CA GLN A 74 -2.95 8.78 -24.75
C GLN A 74 -1.73 7.88 -24.48
N LYS A 75 -0.54 8.47 -24.31
CA LYS A 75 0.68 7.70 -23.96
C LYS A 75 0.52 6.93 -22.66
N PHE A 76 -0.13 7.54 -21.68
CA PHE A 76 -0.39 6.88 -20.41
C PHE A 76 -1.39 5.73 -20.56
N GLY A 77 -2.49 5.94 -21.29
CA GLY A 77 -3.46 4.88 -21.62
C GLY A 77 -2.84 3.71 -22.40
N GLU A 78 -1.91 3.98 -23.31
CA GLU A 78 -1.10 2.97 -24.00
C GLU A 78 -0.17 2.23 -23.03
N GLU A 79 0.56 2.96 -22.20
CA GLU A 79 1.49 2.40 -21.23
C GLU A 79 0.79 1.45 -20.25
N VAL A 80 -0.33 1.88 -19.68
CA VAL A 80 -1.10 1.10 -18.70
C VAL A 80 -1.93 -0.01 -19.36
N GLY A 81 -2.28 0.12 -20.64
CA GLY A 81 -3.13 -0.80 -21.38
C GLY A 81 -4.62 -0.64 -21.11
N SER A 82 -5.09 0.57 -20.77
CA SER A 82 -6.52 0.83 -20.51
C SER A 82 -6.92 2.24 -20.97
N THR A 83 -7.99 2.32 -21.76
CA THR A 83 -8.62 3.59 -22.16
C THR A 83 -9.64 4.07 -21.13
N GLU A 84 -10.03 3.25 -20.15
CA GLU A 84 -10.98 3.65 -19.11
C GLU A 84 -10.38 4.66 -18.14
N ILE A 85 -9.06 4.69 -18.03
CA ILE A 85 -8.33 5.55 -17.08
C ILE A 85 -7.89 6.88 -17.68
N ILE A 86 -8.29 7.17 -18.93
CA ILE A 86 -8.02 8.44 -19.60
C ILE A 86 -9.33 9.22 -19.84
N LEU A 87 -9.19 10.52 -20.04
CA LEU A 87 -10.30 11.41 -20.39
C LEU A 87 -10.59 11.38 -21.89
N ASP A 88 -11.86 11.64 -22.24
CA ASP A 88 -12.19 12.01 -23.62
C ASP A 88 -11.56 13.36 -23.95
N SER A 89 -11.11 13.53 -25.20
CA SER A 89 -10.41 14.74 -25.64
C SER A 89 -11.17 16.04 -25.33
N SER A 90 -12.50 16.03 -25.42
CA SER A 90 -13.36 17.19 -25.11
C SER A 90 -13.43 17.54 -23.62
N GLN A 91 -13.08 16.61 -22.73
CA GLN A 91 -13.10 16.81 -21.28
C GLN A 91 -11.76 17.34 -20.75
N ILE A 92 -10.68 17.21 -21.51
CA ILE A 92 -9.31 17.50 -21.03
C ILE A 92 -9.15 18.97 -20.63
N ASP A 93 -9.49 19.91 -21.50
CA ASP A 93 -9.27 21.33 -21.22
C ASP A 93 -10.11 21.84 -20.04
N PRO A 94 -11.43 21.53 -19.94
CA PRO A 94 -12.23 21.91 -18.78
C PRO A 94 -11.66 21.38 -17.45
N ILE A 95 -11.28 20.09 -17.41
CA ILE A 95 -10.74 19.46 -16.20
C ILE A 95 -9.35 20.00 -15.86
N LYS A 96 -8.50 20.27 -16.88
CA LYS A 96 -7.21 20.91 -16.69
C LYS A 96 -7.36 22.30 -16.06
N SER A 97 -8.20 23.16 -16.63
CA SER A 97 -8.45 24.50 -16.08
C SER A 97 -8.94 24.47 -14.64
N LYS A 98 -9.79 23.48 -14.29
CA LYS A 98 -10.24 23.25 -12.91
C LYS A 98 -9.07 22.86 -11.99
N LEU A 99 -8.21 21.93 -12.40
CA LEU A 99 -7.09 21.44 -11.60
C LEU A 99 -5.89 22.39 -11.54
N GLU A 100 -5.86 23.45 -12.34
CA GLU A 100 -4.90 24.56 -12.18
C GLU A 100 -5.18 25.45 -10.95
N ASN A 101 -6.34 25.28 -10.31
CA ASN A 101 -6.64 25.83 -9.00
C ASN A 101 -6.02 24.95 -7.89
N ILE A 102 -5.09 25.52 -7.12
CA ILE A 102 -4.35 24.80 -6.08
C ILE A 102 -5.26 24.30 -4.95
N GLU A 103 -6.36 24.98 -4.62
CA GLU A 103 -7.28 24.54 -3.57
C GLU A 103 -8.01 23.27 -3.99
N VAL A 104 -8.46 23.23 -5.25
CA VAL A 104 -9.10 22.04 -5.85
C VAL A 104 -8.10 20.89 -5.93
N LEU A 105 -6.91 21.13 -6.48
CA LEU A 105 -5.89 20.09 -6.61
C LEU A 105 -5.44 19.55 -5.25
N ASN A 106 -5.29 20.42 -4.25
CA ASN A 106 -4.90 20.02 -2.90
C ASN A 106 -5.99 19.18 -2.22
N ASP A 107 -7.28 19.47 -2.43
CA ASP A 107 -8.36 18.59 -1.97
C ASP A 107 -8.23 17.19 -2.58
N ARG A 108 -7.99 17.08 -3.90
CA ARG A 108 -7.78 15.78 -4.56
C ARG A 108 -6.58 15.04 -3.99
N VAL A 109 -5.44 15.70 -3.87
CA VAL A 109 -4.23 15.11 -3.29
C VAL A 109 -4.48 14.62 -1.86
N LEU A 110 -5.15 15.40 -1.01
CA LEU A 110 -5.44 15.00 0.36
C LEU A 110 -6.40 13.80 0.44
N ARG A 111 -7.32 13.66 -0.52
CA ARG A 111 -8.23 12.51 -0.60
C ARG A 111 -7.52 11.23 -1.02
N ILE A 112 -6.63 11.32 -2.00
CA ILE A 112 -5.79 10.20 -2.46
C ILE A 112 -4.89 9.75 -1.29
N LEU A 113 -4.16 10.69 -0.68
CA LEU A 113 -3.31 10.48 0.49
C LEU A 113 -4.04 10.01 1.76
N ASN A 114 -5.38 9.99 1.77
CA ASN A 114 -6.16 9.54 2.91
C ASN A 114 -6.20 8.00 3.06
N SER A 115 -5.37 7.26 2.31
CA SER A 115 -5.25 5.80 2.42
C SER A 115 -4.51 5.34 3.68
N ASN A 116 -5.01 4.27 4.33
CA ASN A 116 -4.30 3.63 5.45
C ASN A 116 -2.93 3.11 5.01
N PHE A 117 -2.83 2.65 3.76
CA PHE A 117 -1.62 2.09 3.21
C PHE A 117 -0.50 3.14 3.12
N VAL A 118 -0.81 4.35 2.62
CA VAL A 118 0.13 5.49 2.59
C VAL A 118 0.57 5.91 4.00
N LYS A 119 -0.38 6.06 4.93
CA LYS A 119 -0.10 6.52 6.29
C LYS A 119 0.79 5.56 7.07
N MET A 120 0.66 4.26 6.82
CA MET A 120 1.51 3.23 7.45
C MET A 120 2.88 3.09 6.78
N THR A 121 2.97 3.27 5.47
CA THR A 121 4.22 3.07 4.72
C THR A 121 5.18 4.24 4.83
N PHE A 122 4.68 5.48 4.89
CA PHE A 122 5.52 6.68 5.03
C PHE A 122 6.54 6.60 6.18
N PRO A 123 6.17 6.30 7.44
CA PRO A 123 7.14 6.18 8.53
C PRO A 123 8.07 4.97 8.35
N VAL A 124 7.61 3.89 7.71
CA VAL A 124 8.43 2.68 7.48
C VAL A 124 9.52 2.94 6.44
N PHE A 125 9.21 3.62 5.34
CA PHE A 125 10.19 3.95 4.31
C PHE A 125 11.28 4.89 4.82
N ASN A 126 10.89 5.90 5.60
CA ASN A 126 11.85 6.75 6.30
C ASN A 126 12.77 5.91 7.21
N ALA A 127 12.21 4.95 7.96
CA ALA A 127 13.00 4.07 8.82
C ALA A 127 13.95 3.15 8.07
N LEU A 128 13.50 2.53 6.98
CA LEU A 128 14.33 1.66 6.15
C LEU A 128 15.46 2.44 5.47
N PHE A 129 15.18 3.64 4.95
CA PHE A 129 16.17 4.48 4.30
C PHE A 129 17.24 4.94 5.29
N ASP A 130 16.83 5.39 6.48
CA ASP A 130 17.75 5.80 7.54
C ASP A 130 18.62 4.63 8.01
N ALA A 131 18.02 3.44 8.19
CA ALA A 131 18.73 2.25 8.60
C ALA A 131 19.74 1.78 7.54
N SER A 132 19.38 1.86 6.27
CA SER A 132 20.30 1.58 5.16
C SER A 132 21.46 2.58 5.13
N THR A 133 21.15 3.87 5.22
CA THR A 133 22.14 4.95 5.24
C THR A 133 23.13 4.77 6.39
N GLU A 134 22.63 4.40 7.58
CA GLU A 134 23.48 4.10 8.75
C GLU A 134 24.36 2.87 8.53
N TYR A 135 23.79 1.78 8.00
CA TYR A 135 24.52 0.53 7.76
C TYR A 135 25.65 0.68 6.74
N TYR A 136 25.38 1.34 5.60
CA TYR A 136 26.39 1.58 4.56
C TYR A 136 27.31 2.77 4.86
N GLN A 137 27.07 3.49 5.96
CA GLN A 137 27.83 4.67 6.35
C GLN A 137 27.80 5.78 5.29
N ASP A 138 26.67 5.93 4.61
CA ASP A 138 26.54 6.99 3.60
C ASP A 138 26.43 8.36 4.26
N ASN A 139 26.77 9.40 3.50
CA ASN A 139 26.45 10.76 3.88
C ASN A 139 24.93 10.92 3.99
N LYS A 140 24.47 11.48 5.12
CA LYS A 140 23.06 11.81 5.30
C LYS A 140 22.70 12.96 4.37
N ASP A 141 22.09 12.63 3.23
CA ASP A 141 21.49 13.58 2.30
C ASP A 141 19.97 13.63 2.54
N PRO A 142 19.45 14.68 3.22
CA PRO A 142 18.03 14.80 3.49
C PRO A 142 17.20 14.91 2.22
N LYS A 143 17.77 15.46 1.13
CA LYS A 143 17.04 15.67 -0.12
C LYS A 143 16.92 14.37 -0.90
N LEU A 144 17.96 13.54 -0.91
CA LEU A 144 17.88 12.19 -1.49
C LEU A 144 16.86 11.34 -0.75
N ARG A 145 16.89 11.33 0.59
CA ARG A 145 15.88 10.66 1.42
C ARG A 145 14.47 11.12 1.08
N GLU A 146 14.24 12.43 1.03
CA GLU A 146 12.94 13.00 0.65
C GLU A 146 12.50 12.53 -0.73
N ASN A 147 13.37 12.60 -1.75
CA ASN A 147 13.02 12.19 -3.10
C ASN A 147 12.66 10.70 -3.16
N ILE A 148 13.46 9.82 -2.56
CA ILE A 148 13.21 8.38 -2.61
C ILE A 148 11.93 7.99 -1.86
N VAL A 149 11.74 8.52 -0.65
CA VAL A 149 10.55 8.23 0.15
C VAL A 149 9.31 8.84 -0.51
N ASP A 150 9.32 10.14 -0.83
CA ASP A 150 8.17 10.82 -1.44
C ASP A 150 7.80 10.18 -2.79
N GLY A 151 8.80 9.84 -3.61
CA GLY A 151 8.58 9.21 -4.91
C GLY A 151 7.86 7.87 -4.82
N HIS A 152 8.27 7.00 -3.89
CA HIS A 152 7.59 5.72 -3.67
C HIS A 152 6.22 5.88 -3.00
N ILE A 153 6.04 6.87 -2.14
CA ILE A 153 4.72 7.14 -1.55
C ILE A 153 3.76 7.65 -2.64
N ILE A 154 4.18 8.56 -3.52
CA ILE A 154 3.38 9.01 -4.66
C ILE A 154 3.04 7.84 -5.60
N ALA A 155 3.99 6.95 -5.87
CA ALA A 155 3.76 5.77 -6.69
C ALA A 155 2.74 4.80 -6.08
N ILE A 156 2.83 4.55 -4.78
CA ILE A 156 1.85 3.75 -4.04
C ILE A 156 0.48 4.41 -4.12
N ASP A 157 0.44 5.73 -3.91
CA ASP A 157 -0.79 6.51 -3.88
C ASP A 157 -1.49 6.54 -5.25
N LEU A 158 -0.76 6.33 -6.37
CA LEU A 158 -1.34 6.18 -7.71
C LEU A 158 -2.28 4.98 -7.86
N SER A 159 -2.12 3.91 -7.06
CA SER A 159 -3.02 2.75 -7.17
C SER A 159 -4.44 3.07 -6.72
N GLU A 160 -4.61 3.96 -5.74
CA GLU A 160 -5.91 4.35 -5.20
C GLU A 160 -6.83 5.06 -6.23
N PRO A 161 -6.42 6.13 -6.94
CA PRO A 161 -7.24 6.78 -7.95
C PRO A 161 -7.49 5.86 -9.14
N MET A 162 -6.52 5.01 -9.52
CA MET A 162 -6.74 3.99 -10.55
C MET A 162 -7.83 2.99 -10.13
N ASP A 163 -7.75 2.45 -8.91
CA ASP A 163 -8.75 1.51 -8.37
C ASP A 163 -10.13 2.16 -8.31
N ARG A 164 -10.25 3.41 -7.82
CA ARG A 164 -11.52 4.14 -7.77
C ARG A 164 -12.13 4.39 -9.13
N ILE A 165 -11.33 4.65 -10.17
CA ILE A 165 -11.81 4.79 -11.56
C ILE A 165 -12.39 3.47 -12.06
N ILE A 166 -11.67 2.36 -11.87
CA ILE A 166 -12.07 1.04 -12.36
C ILE A 166 -13.30 0.52 -11.60
N ASP A 167 -13.32 0.65 -10.27
CA ASP A 167 -14.42 0.18 -9.42
C ASP A 167 -15.60 1.17 -9.40
N LYS A 168 -15.44 2.37 -9.99
CA LYS A 168 -16.42 3.49 -9.97
C LYS A 168 -16.87 3.86 -8.56
N ASP A 169 -15.93 3.82 -7.62
CA ASP A 169 -16.15 3.98 -6.18
C ASP A 169 -15.84 5.42 -5.71
N GLU A 170 -16.37 6.42 -6.43
CA GLU A 170 -16.33 7.85 -6.06
C GLU A 170 -17.34 8.63 -6.94
N ASP A 171 -17.67 9.86 -6.53
CA ASP A 171 -18.41 10.82 -7.35
C ASP A 171 -17.70 11.06 -8.70
N LEU A 172 -18.46 11.09 -9.80
CA LEU A 172 -17.94 11.22 -11.17
C LEU A 172 -16.97 12.39 -11.36
N ASP A 173 -17.24 13.53 -10.72
CA ASP A 173 -16.40 14.73 -10.77
C ASP A 173 -14.98 14.52 -10.21
N TYR A 174 -14.78 13.54 -9.33
CA TYR A 174 -13.46 13.18 -8.81
C TYR A 174 -12.77 12.17 -9.73
N LEU A 175 -13.53 11.26 -10.35
CA LEU A 175 -12.97 10.27 -11.26
C LEU A 175 -12.33 10.94 -12.48
N ASP A 176 -12.98 11.96 -13.06
CA ASP A 176 -12.43 12.69 -14.19
C ASP A 176 -11.17 13.51 -13.80
N ASP A 177 -11.16 14.09 -12.59
CA ASP A 177 -9.97 14.76 -12.06
C ASP A 177 -8.80 13.77 -11.90
N TYR A 178 -9.06 12.58 -11.35
CA TYR A 178 -8.07 11.52 -11.19
C TYR A 178 -7.51 11.04 -12.53
N LYS A 179 -8.37 10.85 -13.55
CA LYS A 179 -7.93 10.50 -14.91
C LYS A 179 -6.93 11.52 -15.45
N LEU A 180 -7.19 12.83 -15.29
CA LEU A 180 -6.23 13.86 -15.70
C LEU A 180 -4.91 13.77 -14.91
N MET A 181 -5.00 13.59 -13.59
CA MET A 181 -3.85 13.64 -12.68
C MET A 181 -2.88 12.45 -12.83
N ASN A 182 -3.41 11.24 -13.08
CA ASN A 182 -2.66 9.98 -13.08
C ASN A 182 -1.33 9.99 -13.87
N PRO A 183 -1.27 10.43 -15.14
CA PRO A 183 0.01 10.48 -15.87
C PRO A 183 1.05 11.38 -15.19
N TYR A 184 0.61 12.51 -14.62
CA TYR A 184 1.51 13.45 -13.95
C TYR A 184 1.98 12.92 -12.59
N ILE A 185 1.12 12.23 -11.84
CA ILE A 185 1.49 11.53 -10.60
C ILE A 185 2.56 10.48 -10.88
N LEU A 186 2.37 9.64 -11.91
CA LEU A 186 3.36 8.63 -12.30
C LEU A 186 4.69 9.27 -12.71
N LYS A 187 4.64 10.36 -13.50
CA LYS A 187 5.84 11.12 -13.88
C LYS A 187 6.57 11.68 -12.66
N LEU A 188 5.86 12.26 -11.70
CA LEU A 188 6.47 12.78 -10.47
C LEU A 188 7.14 11.70 -9.64
N ALA A 189 6.51 10.53 -9.50
CA ALA A 189 7.12 9.40 -8.84
C ALA A 189 8.44 9.01 -9.51
N ARG A 190 8.45 8.85 -10.84
CA ARG A 190 9.65 8.55 -11.63
C ARG A 190 10.75 9.58 -11.45
N ASP A 191 10.42 10.87 -11.60
CA ASP A 191 11.37 11.98 -11.51
C ASP A 191 12.06 12.03 -10.14
N LYS A 192 11.33 11.70 -9.06
CA LYS A 192 11.87 11.62 -7.70
C LYS A 192 12.67 10.34 -7.46
N ILE A 193 12.15 9.18 -7.86
CA ILE A 193 12.82 7.88 -7.68
C ILE A 193 14.15 7.83 -8.45
N ALA A 194 14.19 8.40 -9.66
CA ALA A 194 15.39 8.48 -10.50
C ALA A 194 16.57 9.22 -9.82
N LYS A 195 16.31 10.01 -8.77
CA LYS A 195 17.38 10.65 -7.98
C LYS A 195 18.24 9.64 -7.21
N GLY A 196 17.78 8.41 -7.04
CA GLY A 196 18.55 7.29 -6.49
C GLY A 196 19.47 6.60 -7.48
N GLY A 197 19.39 6.94 -8.77
CA GLY A 197 20.14 6.32 -9.86
C GLY A 197 19.31 5.34 -10.70
N ASP A 198 19.88 4.93 -11.83
CA ASP A 198 19.18 4.13 -12.85
C ASP A 198 18.70 2.78 -12.33
N GLU A 199 19.48 2.11 -11.48
CA GLU A 199 19.09 0.82 -10.89
C GLU A 199 17.84 0.97 -10.00
N VAL A 200 17.78 2.04 -9.20
CA VAL A 200 16.62 2.33 -8.35
C VAL A 200 15.37 2.58 -9.20
N LEU A 201 15.50 3.33 -10.29
CA LEU A 201 14.41 3.54 -11.23
C LEU A 201 13.98 2.22 -11.92
N ASN A 202 14.93 1.40 -12.35
CA ASN A 202 14.64 0.11 -13.00
C ASN A 202 13.90 -0.85 -12.06
N GLN A 203 14.26 -0.90 -10.78
CA GLN A 203 13.53 -1.67 -9.77
C GLN A 203 12.09 -1.18 -9.63
N PHE A 204 11.87 0.14 -9.62
CA PHE A 204 10.53 0.71 -9.61
C PHE A 204 9.73 0.33 -10.87
N GLU A 205 10.30 0.46 -12.07
CA GLU A 205 9.60 0.14 -13.33
C GLU A 205 9.23 -1.34 -13.41
N SER A 206 10.11 -2.24 -12.94
CA SER A 206 9.79 -3.67 -12.85
C SER A 206 8.62 -3.92 -11.90
N GLY A 207 8.64 -3.28 -10.72
CA GLY A 207 7.55 -3.39 -9.74
C GLY A 207 6.23 -2.84 -10.25
N PHE A 208 6.27 -1.70 -10.94
CA PHE A 208 5.10 -1.08 -11.55
C PHE A 208 4.49 -1.97 -12.64
N LYS A 209 5.32 -2.57 -13.50
CA LYS A 209 4.86 -3.54 -14.51
C LYS A 209 4.17 -4.74 -13.87
N ASP A 210 4.78 -5.34 -12.85
CA ASP A 210 4.19 -6.50 -12.15
C ASP A 210 2.89 -6.14 -11.45
N ALA A 211 2.81 -4.95 -10.85
CA ALA A 211 1.60 -4.46 -10.20
C ALA A 211 0.43 -4.32 -11.18
N ARG A 212 0.69 -3.81 -12.40
CA ARG A 212 -0.32 -3.75 -13.47
C ARG A 212 -0.80 -5.14 -13.89
N ILE A 213 0.11 -6.12 -13.99
CA ILE A 213 -0.27 -7.52 -14.27
C ILE A 213 -1.17 -8.05 -13.16
N GLY A 214 -0.80 -7.83 -11.90
CA GLY A 214 -1.62 -8.23 -10.74
C GLY A 214 -3.01 -7.59 -10.76
N GLN A 215 -3.11 -6.31 -11.09
CA GLN A 215 -4.38 -5.59 -11.20
C GLN A 215 -5.25 -6.10 -12.36
N TYR A 216 -4.66 -6.36 -13.53
CA TYR A 216 -5.38 -6.96 -14.64
C TYR A 216 -5.94 -8.34 -14.27
N LEU A 217 -5.15 -9.16 -13.57
CA LEU A 217 -5.61 -10.44 -13.06
C LEU A 217 -6.75 -10.28 -12.05
N ASP A 218 -6.66 -9.32 -11.12
CA ASP A 218 -7.73 -9.01 -10.16
C ASP A 218 -9.08 -8.76 -10.86
N VAL A 219 -9.10 -7.88 -11.87
CA VAL A 219 -10.29 -7.59 -12.68
C VAL A 219 -10.81 -8.84 -13.39
N LYS A 220 -9.92 -9.65 -13.97
CA LYS A 220 -10.30 -10.90 -14.65
C LYS A 220 -10.92 -11.90 -13.68
N LEU A 221 -10.39 -12.03 -12.47
CA LEU A 221 -10.90 -12.95 -11.46
C LEU A 221 -12.29 -12.53 -10.93
N LYS A 222 -12.61 -11.23 -10.92
CA LYS A 222 -13.97 -10.74 -10.62
C LYS A 222 -15.02 -11.26 -11.62
N GLN A 223 -14.64 -11.61 -12.85
CA GLN A 223 -15.57 -12.08 -13.89
C GLN A 223 -16.02 -13.54 -13.71
N ASN A 224 -15.19 -14.38 -13.07
CA ASN A 224 -15.52 -15.78 -12.81
C ASN A 224 -15.08 -16.20 -11.39
N PRO A 225 -15.72 -15.65 -10.35
CA PRO A 225 -15.23 -15.73 -8.98
C PRO A 225 -15.35 -17.12 -8.35
N THR A 226 -16.12 -18.04 -8.95
CA THR A 226 -16.33 -19.41 -8.45
C THR A 226 -15.27 -20.40 -8.93
N ALA A 227 -14.43 -20.03 -9.91
CA ALA A 227 -13.44 -20.90 -10.54
C ALA A 227 -11.99 -20.42 -10.35
N ILE A 228 -11.74 -19.55 -9.37
CA ILE A 228 -10.40 -19.00 -9.08
C ILE A 228 -9.48 -20.12 -8.58
N SER A 229 -8.33 -20.31 -9.21
CA SER A 229 -7.29 -21.22 -8.71
C SER A 229 -6.38 -20.54 -7.68
N GLU A 230 -5.73 -21.33 -6.80
CA GLU A 230 -4.74 -20.82 -5.85
C GLU A 230 -3.62 -20.05 -6.56
N LYS A 231 -3.17 -20.55 -7.71
CA LYS A 231 -2.11 -19.92 -8.49
C LYS A 231 -2.53 -18.55 -9.01
N GLU A 232 -3.74 -18.43 -9.57
CA GLU A 232 -4.22 -17.13 -10.07
C GLU A 232 -4.40 -16.12 -8.93
N LEU A 233 -4.82 -16.59 -7.75
CA LEU A 233 -4.95 -15.73 -6.57
C LEU A 233 -3.59 -15.30 -5.99
N ASP A 234 -2.59 -16.20 -5.92
CA ASP A 234 -1.21 -15.80 -5.57
C ASP A 234 -0.63 -14.81 -6.59
N GLU A 235 -0.94 -14.99 -7.88
CA GLU A 235 -0.50 -14.08 -8.93
C GLU A 235 -1.19 -12.71 -8.86
N SER A 236 -2.47 -12.61 -8.50
CA SER A 236 -3.13 -11.31 -8.31
C SER A 236 -2.54 -10.55 -7.11
N TYR A 237 -2.12 -11.27 -6.07
CA TYR A 237 -1.42 -10.74 -4.90
C TYR A 237 -0.04 -10.13 -5.22
N LYS A 238 0.52 -10.39 -6.41
CA LYS A 238 1.75 -9.73 -6.87
C LYS A 238 1.65 -8.21 -6.82
N LYS A 239 0.47 -7.61 -6.93
CA LYS A 239 0.33 -6.15 -6.82
C LYS A 239 0.87 -5.60 -5.50
N TYR A 240 0.53 -6.23 -4.37
CA TYR A 240 1.03 -5.83 -3.05
C TYR A 240 2.53 -6.12 -2.92
N ARG A 241 2.93 -7.35 -3.28
CA ARG A 241 4.31 -7.82 -3.16
C ARG A 241 5.28 -6.99 -4.01
N SER A 242 4.93 -6.68 -5.25
CA SER A 242 5.79 -5.96 -6.19
C SER A 242 5.91 -4.48 -5.83
N VAL A 243 4.82 -3.81 -5.47
CA VAL A 243 4.86 -2.39 -5.05
C VAL A 243 5.68 -2.26 -3.75
N MET A 244 5.36 -3.04 -2.72
CA MET A 244 6.03 -2.92 -1.42
C MET A 244 7.45 -3.50 -1.42
N GLY A 245 7.68 -4.58 -2.15
CA GLY A 245 8.99 -5.20 -2.26
C GLY A 245 9.97 -4.31 -3.02
N THR A 246 9.59 -3.76 -4.16
CA THR A 246 10.49 -2.87 -4.92
C THR A 246 10.73 -1.55 -4.19
N ALA A 247 9.70 -0.97 -3.56
CA ALA A 247 9.88 0.19 -2.70
C ALA A 247 10.82 -0.10 -1.51
N GLY A 248 10.64 -1.26 -0.85
CA GLY A 248 11.55 -1.74 0.19
C GLY A 248 13.00 -1.86 -0.30
N CYS A 249 13.21 -2.48 -1.46
CA CYS A 249 14.53 -2.58 -2.10
C CYS A 249 15.18 -1.20 -2.33
N ASN A 250 14.38 -0.26 -2.83
CA ASN A 250 14.82 1.09 -3.15
C ASN A 250 15.10 1.95 -1.92
N MET A 251 14.55 1.63 -0.75
CA MET A 251 15.00 2.25 0.51
C MET A 251 16.46 1.92 0.83
N ALA A 252 17.02 0.86 0.26
CA ALA A 252 18.45 0.57 0.31
C ALA A 252 19.23 1.06 -0.93
N LEU A 253 18.62 1.91 -1.77
CA LEU A 253 19.12 2.27 -3.11
C LEU A 253 19.44 1.03 -3.95
N SER A 254 18.63 -0.02 -3.80
CA SER A 254 18.79 -1.31 -4.50
C SER A 254 20.10 -2.05 -4.17
N ARG A 255 20.84 -1.62 -3.14
CA ARG A 255 22.13 -2.23 -2.76
C ARG A 255 21.94 -3.47 -1.92
N GLN A 256 22.79 -4.47 -2.17
CA GLN A 256 22.79 -5.73 -1.43
C GLN A 256 23.66 -5.65 -0.16
N PRO A 257 23.35 -6.39 0.91
CA PRO A 257 22.25 -7.36 1.02
C PRO A 257 20.89 -6.73 1.41
N LEU A 258 20.88 -5.47 1.86
CA LEU A 258 19.67 -4.87 2.45
C LEU A 258 18.51 -4.74 1.45
N GLY A 259 18.81 -4.46 0.18
CA GLY A 259 17.82 -4.35 -0.89
C GLY A 259 16.98 -5.63 -1.03
N GLU A 260 17.63 -6.80 -1.08
CA GLU A 260 16.91 -8.08 -1.18
C GLU A 260 16.11 -8.38 0.09
N ILE A 261 16.72 -8.16 1.25
CA ILE A 261 16.08 -8.43 2.54
C ILE A 261 14.83 -7.56 2.70
N PHE A 262 14.94 -6.26 2.38
CA PHE A 262 13.79 -5.35 2.42
C PHE A 262 12.75 -5.73 1.37
N ARG A 263 13.16 -6.17 0.17
CA ARG A 263 12.24 -6.64 -0.87
C ARG A 263 11.36 -7.80 -0.38
N ILE A 264 11.98 -8.84 0.16
CA ILE A 264 11.26 -10.02 0.67
C ILE A 264 10.42 -9.64 1.90
N GLY A 265 11.03 -8.97 2.88
CA GLY A 265 10.39 -8.62 4.14
C GLY A 265 9.15 -7.74 3.95
N MET A 266 9.28 -6.67 3.16
CA MET A 266 8.17 -5.74 2.89
C MET A 266 7.11 -6.34 1.98
N GLY A 267 7.53 -7.09 0.94
CA GLY A 267 6.62 -7.79 0.05
C GLY A 267 5.71 -8.75 0.83
N LYS A 268 6.30 -9.65 1.62
CA LYS A 268 5.56 -10.66 2.39
C LYS A 268 4.72 -10.04 3.52
N ALA A 269 5.23 -9.01 4.19
CA ALA A 269 4.43 -8.30 5.18
C ALA A 269 3.19 -7.63 4.56
N SER A 270 3.31 -7.09 3.34
CA SER A 270 2.18 -6.47 2.64
C SER A 270 1.10 -7.48 2.23
N GLU A 271 1.50 -8.67 1.78
CA GLU A 271 0.55 -9.76 1.47
C GLU A 271 -0.22 -10.20 2.72
N SER A 272 0.46 -10.23 3.87
CA SER A 272 -0.20 -10.52 5.15
C SER A 272 -1.20 -9.43 5.56
N VAL A 273 -0.90 -8.16 5.33
CA VAL A 273 -1.86 -7.05 5.52
C VAL A 273 -3.06 -7.22 4.58
N GLY A 274 -2.83 -7.65 3.34
CA GLY A 274 -3.88 -7.95 2.35
C GLY A 274 -4.94 -8.89 2.91
N CYS A 275 -4.54 -9.97 3.60
CA CYS A 275 -5.48 -10.87 4.27
C CYS A 275 -6.35 -10.16 5.32
N GLY A 276 -5.79 -9.26 6.12
CA GLY A 276 -6.56 -8.48 7.09
C GLY A 276 -7.53 -7.50 6.44
N ASN A 277 -7.09 -6.83 5.37
CA ASN A 277 -7.91 -5.91 4.59
C ASN A 277 -9.13 -6.63 3.98
N GLU A 278 -8.96 -7.84 3.44
CA GLU A 278 -10.06 -8.62 2.89
C GLU A 278 -11.11 -8.99 3.94
N ILE A 279 -10.69 -9.20 5.19
CA ILE A 279 -11.61 -9.44 6.32
C ILE A 279 -12.33 -8.15 6.71
N GLU A 280 -11.62 -7.03 6.78
CA GLU A 280 -12.21 -5.70 7.01
C GLU A 280 -13.26 -5.36 5.96
N ASP A 281 -12.91 -5.51 4.67
CA ASP A 281 -13.81 -5.31 3.54
C ASP A 281 -15.04 -6.23 3.65
N SER A 282 -14.84 -7.50 3.97
CA SER A 282 -15.94 -8.45 4.08
C SER A 282 -16.91 -8.11 5.23
N ILE A 283 -16.41 -7.54 6.33
CA ILE A 283 -17.23 -7.03 7.43
C ILE A 283 -18.03 -5.80 6.97
N ARG A 284 -17.37 -4.85 6.29
CA ARG A 284 -17.98 -3.59 5.84
C ARG A 284 -19.11 -3.86 4.84
N ASP A 285 -18.82 -4.68 3.84
CA ASP A 285 -19.70 -4.91 2.69
C ASP A 285 -20.71 -6.02 2.97
N LYS A 286 -20.54 -6.74 4.08
CA LYS A 286 -21.34 -7.91 4.48
C LYS A 286 -21.42 -8.99 3.38
N ALA A 287 -20.37 -9.08 2.59
CA ALA A 287 -20.18 -10.09 1.55
C ALA A 287 -18.71 -10.51 1.56
N VAL A 288 -18.39 -11.72 1.12
CA VAL A 288 -16.98 -12.13 1.02
C VAL A 288 -16.31 -11.36 -0.12
N LYS A 289 -15.19 -10.69 0.16
CA LYS A 289 -14.45 -9.90 -0.83
C LYS A 289 -14.11 -10.72 -2.08
N ILE A 290 -14.14 -10.10 -3.27
CA ILE A 290 -13.87 -10.73 -4.56
C ILE A 290 -12.82 -9.92 -5.35
N PRO A 291 -11.77 -10.55 -5.90
CA PRO A 291 -11.25 -11.87 -5.52
C PRO A 291 -10.60 -11.79 -4.12
N SER A 292 -10.54 -12.91 -3.39
CA SER A 292 -9.89 -12.91 -2.07
C SER A 292 -9.52 -14.32 -1.56
N TRP A 293 -8.59 -14.41 -0.60
CA TRP A 293 -8.30 -15.68 0.09
C TRP A 293 -9.53 -16.21 0.86
N PRO A 294 -10.30 -15.37 1.59
CA PRO A 294 -11.55 -15.80 2.21
C PRO A 294 -12.50 -16.47 1.22
N LEU A 295 -12.67 -15.90 0.02
CA LEU A 295 -13.55 -16.49 -0.99
C LEU A 295 -13.04 -17.84 -1.47
N TYR A 296 -11.76 -17.89 -1.90
CA TYR A 296 -11.15 -19.10 -2.43
C TYR A 296 -11.28 -20.27 -1.45
N TYR A 297 -10.92 -20.06 -0.18
CA TYR A 297 -11.01 -21.10 0.83
C TYR A 297 -12.45 -21.43 1.22
N SER A 298 -13.37 -20.45 1.21
CA SER A 298 -14.79 -20.72 1.50
C SER A 298 -15.41 -21.66 0.46
N LEU A 299 -15.06 -21.47 -0.81
CA LEU A 299 -15.52 -22.31 -1.92
C LEU A 299 -14.86 -23.69 -1.87
N LEU A 300 -13.55 -23.74 -1.63
CA LEU A 300 -12.79 -24.99 -1.53
C LEU A 300 -13.32 -25.90 -0.41
N GLU A 301 -13.60 -25.33 0.76
CA GLU A 301 -14.04 -26.05 1.94
C GLU A 301 -15.56 -26.22 2.04
N ASN A 302 -16.31 -25.53 1.17
CA ASN A 302 -17.76 -25.38 1.27
C ASN A 302 -18.22 -24.89 2.66
N ASP A 303 -17.40 -24.05 3.30
CA ASP A 303 -17.64 -23.48 4.62
C ASP A 303 -16.99 -22.09 4.73
N VAL A 304 -17.84 -21.07 4.86
CA VAL A 304 -17.38 -19.68 4.98
C VAL A 304 -16.51 -19.48 6.22
N ARG A 305 -16.87 -20.07 7.37
CA ARG A 305 -16.08 -19.88 8.59
C ARG A 305 -14.66 -20.43 8.41
N LYS A 306 -14.58 -21.65 7.89
CA LYS A 306 -13.30 -22.30 7.60
C LYS A 306 -12.48 -21.52 6.56
N GLY A 307 -13.14 -20.87 5.60
CA GLY A 307 -12.48 -20.00 4.63
C GLY A 307 -11.72 -18.84 5.26
N PHE A 308 -12.33 -18.18 6.25
CA PHE A 308 -11.68 -17.11 7.01
C PHE A 308 -10.60 -17.63 7.97
N ASP A 309 -10.78 -18.81 8.56
CA ASP A 309 -9.74 -19.46 9.38
C ASP A 309 -8.47 -19.75 8.58
N LEU A 310 -8.61 -20.36 7.39
CA LEU A 310 -7.49 -20.65 6.49
C LEU A 310 -6.81 -19.37 5.96
N THR A 311 -7.57 -18.30 5.77
CA THR A 311 -7.01 -16.99 5.44
C THR A 311 -6.09 -16.47 6.54
N MET A 312 -6.45 -16.66 7.82
CA MET A 312 -5.59 -16.30 8.95
C MET A 312 -4.33 -17.17 9.03
N GLU A 313 -4.39 -18.43 8.59
CA GLU A 313 -3.20 -19.29 8.47
C GLU A 313 -2.29 -18.82 7.35
N ARG A 314 -2.84 -18.50 6.17
CA ARG A 314 -2.11 -17.92 5.03
C ARG A 314 -1.40 -16.62 5.44
N SER A 315 -2.12 -15.72 6.13
CA SER A 315 -1.58 -14.48 6.69
C SER A 315 -0.37 -14.70 7.61
N LYS A 316 -0.42 -15.72 8.48
CA LYS A 316 0.71 -16.11 9.35
C LYS A 316 1.89 -16.67 8.55
N SER A 317 1.63 -17.43 7.50
CA SER A 317 2.68 -17.95 6.61
C SER A 317 3.47 -16.81 5.98
N TYR A 318 2.78 -15.81 5.42
CA TYR A 318 3.43 -14.63 4.85
C TYR A 318 4.30 -13.88 5.88
N LEU A 319 3.79 -13.66 7.09
CA LEU A 319 4.59 -13.01 8.14
C LEU A 319 5.76 -13.86 8.65
N SER A 320 5.66 -15.18 8.58
CA SER A 320 6.77 -16.09 8.88
C SER A 320 7.89 -15.93 7.84
N GLU A 321 7.55 -15.89 6.55
CA GLU A 321 8.51 -15.61 5.47
C GLU A 321 9.14 -14.22 5.62
N ALA A 322 8.34 -13.20 5.95
CA ALA A 322 8.87 -11.86 6.23
C ALA A 322 9.88 -11.85 7.40
N ARG A 323 9.64 -12.64 8.45
CA ARG A 323 10.58 -12.80 9.58
C ARG A 323 11.85 -13.51 9.19
N LYS A 324 11.78 -14.55 8.37
CA LYS A 324 12.95 -15.26 7.87
C LYS A 324 13.90 -14.31 7.13
N ALA A 325 13.36 -13.37 6.35
CA ALA A 325 14.18 -12.33 5.72
C ALA A 325 14.93 -11.45 6.75
N LEU A 326 14.36 -11.20 7.93
CA LEU A 326 15.06 -10.46 9.01
C LEU A 326 16.18 -11.26 9.66
N ASP A 327 16.20 -12.58 9.52
CA ASP A 327 17.28 -13.42 10.03
C ASP A 327 18.56 -13.25 9.21
N ASP A 328 18.43 -12.86 7.93
CA ASP A 328 19.53 -12.54 7.03
C ASP A 328 20.06 -11.10 7.22
N LEU A 329 19.46 -10.30 8.10
CA LEU A 329 19.98 -8.96 8.40
C LEU A 329 21.37 -9.03 9.06
N PRO A 330 22.31 -8.17 8.63
CA PRO A 330 23.62 -8.06 9.28
C PRO A 330 23.49 -7.80 10.79
N GLU A 331 24.39 -8.37 11.60
CA GLU A 331 24.33 -8.28 13.07
C GLU A 331 24.36 -6.83 13.58
N ASN A 332 25.06 -5.95 12.87
CA ASN A 332 25.17 -4.53 13.20
C ASN A 332 23.99 -3.67 12.68
N PHE A 333 22.98 -4.27 12.03
CA PHE A 333 21.83 -3.53 11.52
C PHE A 333 20.99 -2.93 12.66
N SER A 334 20.88 -1.60 12.68
CA SER A 334 20.37 -0.83 13.83
C SER A 334 18.85 -0.96 14.05
N HIS A 335 18.08 -1.31 13.01
CA HIS A 335 16.60 -1.30 13.01
C HIS A 335 15.95 -2.69 12.99
N LYS A 336 16.68 -3.78 13.25
CA LYS A 336 16.07 -5.13 13.34
C LYS A 336 14.89 -5.17 14.33
N LYS A 337 15.05 -4.55 15.49
CA LYS A 337 13.99 -4.45 16.52
C LYS A 337 12.79 -3.58 16.10
N PHE A 338 13.01 -2.58 15.25
CA PHE A 338 11.92 -1.80 14.66
C PHE A 338 11.08 -2.69 13.72
N LEU A 339 11.71 -3.47 12.84
CA LEU A 339 11.02 -4.37 11.91
C LEU A 339 10.26 -5.49 12.63
N GLU A 340 10.87 -6.09 13.65
CA GLU A 340 10.19 -7.06 14.53
C GLU A 340 8.94 -6.45 15.18
N PHE A 341 9.00 -5.19 15.63
CA PHE A 341 7.86 -4.48 16.20
C PHE A 341 6.80 -4.15 15.14
N LEU A 342 7.21 -3.70 13.95
CA LEU A 342 6.31 -3.42 12.83
C LEU A 342 5.52 -4.68 12.45
N PHE A 343 6.18 -5.83 12.35
CA PHE A 343 5.46 -7.05 12.01
C PHE A 343 4.51 -7.53 13.10
N LEU A 344 4.74 -7.14 14.36
CA LEU A 344 3.80 -7.37 15.44
C LEU A 344 2.54 -6.49 15.29
N THR A 345 2.65 -5.28 14.74
CA THR A 345 1.48 -4.44 14.43
C THR A 345 0.65 -5.02 13.29
N VAL A 346 1.29 -5.66 12.29
CA VAL A 346 0.58 -6.40 11.23
C VAL A 346 -0.16 -7.62 11.80
N GLU A 347 0.48 -8.43 12.64
CA GLU A 347 -0.19 -9.55 13.33
C GLU A 347 -1.43 -9.06 14.10
N HIS A 348 -1.29 -7.95 14.83
CA HIS A 348 -2.39 -7.36 15.59
C HIS A 348 -3.55 -6.91 14.70
N TYR A 349 -3.26 -6.23 13.58
CA TYR A 349 -4.28 -5.77 12.64
C TYR A 349 -5.13 -6.93 12.10
N ASN A 350 -4.49 -8.02 11.68
CA ASN A 350 -5.17 -9.21 11.17
C ASN A 350 -5.98 -9.92 12.26
N GLU A 351 -5.38 -10.11 13.45
CA GLU A 351 -6.08 -10.68 14.62
C GLU A 351 -7.29 -9.83 15.04
N PHE A 352 -7.18 -8.51 14.96
CA PHE A 352 -8.24 -7.59 15.35
C PHE A 352 -9.48 -7.75 14.46
N TRP A 353 -9.32 -7.68 13.14
CA TRP A 353 -10.44 -7.80 12.21
C TRP A 353 -11.06 -9.18 12.23
N PHE A 354 -10.24 -10.22 12.32
CA PHE A 354 -10.75 -11.58 12.46
C PHE A 354 -11.56 -11.75 13.77
N ASN A 355 -11.05 -11.27 14.91
CA ASN A 355 -11.79 -11.31 16.17
C ASN A 355 -13.08 -10.47 16.13
N ARG A 356 -13.10 -9.37 15.35
CA ARG A 356 -14.29 -8.56 15.14
C ARG A 356 -15.34 -9.33 14.33
N LEU A 357 -14.94 -9.98 13.24
CA LEU A 357 -15.82 -10.82 12.44
C LEU A 357 -16.47 -11.93 13.29
N GLN A 358 -15.67 -12.63 14.10
CA GLN A 358 -16.14 -13.66 15.02
C GLN A 358 -17.21 -13.13 15.99
N LYS A 359 -17.02 -11.92 16.53
CA LYS A 359 -17.98 -11.28 17.44
C LYS A 359 -19.25 -10.81 16.73
N MET A 360 -19.14 -10.30 15.51
CA MET A 360 -20.30 -9.85 14.72
C MET A 360 -21.17 -11.02 14.27
N ASN A 361 -20.60 -12.22 14.12
CA ASN A 361 -21.31 -13.47 13.85
C ASN A 361 -22.21 -13.42 12.59
N ILE A 362 -21.78 -12.68 11.56
CA ILE A 362 -22.51 -12.45 10.29
C ILE A 362 -22.37 -13.61 9.27
N TRP A 363 -22.03 -14.81 9.72
CA TRP A 363 -21.65 -15.94 8.85
C TRP A 363 -22.72 -16.37 7.86
N SER A 364 -24.00 -16.32 8.29
CA SER A 364 -25.13 -16.66 7.43
C SER A 364 -25.29 -15.66 6.29
N GLU A 365 -25.05 -14.37 6.57
CA GLU A 365 -25.13 -13.28 5.58
C GLU A 365 -23.98 -13.39 4.57
N LEU A 366 -22.76 -13.64 5.04
CA LEU A 366 -21.62 -13.90 4.17
C LEU A 366 -21.85 -15.12 3.27
N LYS A 367 -22.43 -16.19 3.83
CA LYS A 367 -22.77 -17.40 3.05
C LYS A 367 -23.86 -17.15 2.01
N SER A 368 -24.90 -16.39 2.33
CA SER A 368 -25.97 -16.08 1.37
C SER A 368 -25.49 -15.20 0.22
N ASN A 369 -24.46 -14.39 0.47
CA ASN A 369 -23.87 -13.45 -0.48
C ASN A 369 -22.66 -14.02 -1.23
N LEU A 370 -22.35 -15.32 -1.09
CA LEU A 370 -21.35 -15.97 -1.93
C LEU A 370 -21.77 -15.88 -3.41
N PRO A 371 -20.79 -15.72 -4.34
CA PRO A 371 -21.07 -15.80 -5.76
C PRO A 371 -21.66 -17.18 -6.12
N LYS A 372 -22.60 -17.18 -7.06
CA LYS A 372 -23.34 -18.37 -7.48
C LYS A 372 -22.86 -18.89 -8.81
#